data_AF-A0A1S4ED45-F1
#
_entry.id   AF-A0A1S4ED45-F1
#
_cell.length_a   1.000
_cell.length_b   1.000
_cell.length_c   1.000
_cell.angle_alpha   90.00
_cell.angle_beta   90.00
_cell.angle_gamma   90.00
#
_symmetry.space_group_name_H-M   'P 1'
#
loop_
_entity.id
_entity.type
_entity.pdbx_description
1 polymer ?
#
loop_
_entity_poly.entity_id
_entity_poly.type
_entity_poly.pdbx_seq_one_letter_code
_entity_poly.pdbx_strand_id
1 'polypeptide(L)'
;MSLVHKHLVGNMENPALAFIVKTRISKITRKEIPMQSLQFNCDEGTLAYRCHECPTRRKKKTKQVCKDCKKPLCLDHLVKICQGCYARQSGQPTHDEQALF
;
A
#
# COMPACT_ATOMS: atom_id res chain seq x y z
N MET A 1 -15.80 -19.52 -12.53
CA MET A 1 -15.42 -18.10 -12.45
C MET A 1 -16.44 -17.36 -11.59
N SER A 2 -16.09 -16.87 -10.39
CA SER A 2 -17.07 -16.26 -9.47
C SER A 2 -17.51 -14.88 -9.97
N LEU A 3 -18.79 -14.53 -9.75
CA LEU A 3 -19.36 -13.21 -10.11
C LEU A 3 -18.54 -12.05 -9.53
N VAL A 4 -18.05 -12.22 -8.31
CA VAL A 4 -17.23 -11.23 -7.59
C VAL A 4 -15.88 -11.05 -8.27
N HIS A 5 -15.27 -12.11 -8.79
CA HIS A 5 -13.95 -12.03 -9.42
C HIS A 5 -13.94 -11.10 -10.65
N LYS A 6 -14.96 -11.19 -11.51
CA LYS A 6 -15.07 -10.31 -12.69
C LYS A 6 -15.22 -8.84 -12.28
N HIS A 7 -16.05 -8.57 -11.27
CA HIS A 7 -16.27 -7.22 -10.76
C HIS A 7 -15.00 -6.62 -10.14
N LEU A 8 -14.27 -7.39 -9.33
CA LEU A 8 -13.02 -6.95 -8.72
C LEU A 8 -11.94 -6.63 -9.77
N VAL A 9 -11.82 -7.45 -10.81
CA VAL A 9 -10.89 -7.21 -11.91
C VAL A 9 -11.22 -5.91 -12.65
N GLY A 10 -12.50 -5.67 -12.98
CA GLY A 10 -12.91 -4.41 -13.63
C GLY A 10 -12.63 -3.18 -12.77
N ASN A 11 -12.79 -3.29 -11.44
CA ASN A 11 -12.45 -2.20 -10.53
C ASN A 11 -10.95 -1.84 -10.51
N MET A 12 -10.04 -2.75 -10.89
CA MET A 12 -8.60 -2.42 -10.96
C MET A 12 -8.29 -1.40 -12.07
N GLU A 13 -9.09 -1.35 -13.12
CA GLU A 13 -8.91 -0.44 -14.26
C GLU A 13 -9.35 0.99 -13.92
N ASN A 14 -10.14 1.18 -12.86
CA ASN A 14 -10.61 2.50 -12.44
C ASN A 14 -9.44 3.34 -11.86
N PRO A 15 -9.06 4.48 -12.46
CA PRO A 15 -7.94 5.30 -11.99
C PRO A 15 -8.21 5.94 -10.61
N ALA A 16 -9.46 6.28 -10.29
CA ALA A 16 -9.85 6.92 -9.03
C ALA A 16 -9.86 5.96 -7.84
N LEU A 17 -9.84 4.65 -8.09
CA LEU A 17 -9.82 3.66 -7.02
C LEU A 17 -8.47 3.74 -6.26
N ALA A 18 -8.56 3.89 -4.94
CA ALA A 18 -7.39 4.06 -4.08
C ALA A 18 -6.39 2.90 -4.22
N PHE A 19 -5.09 3.24 -4.21
CA PHE A 19 -4.00 2.29 -4.39
C PHE A 19 -4.04 1.12 -3.39
N ILE A 20 -4.41 1.38 -2.14
CA ILE A 20 -4.55 0.34 -1.10
C ILE A 20 -5.62 -0.69 -1.50
N VAL A 21 -6.73 -0.24 -2.08
CA VAL A 21 -7.81 -1.13 -2.54
C VAL A 21 -7.34 -1.93 -3.74
N LYS A 22 -6.68 -1.30 -4.73
CA LYS A 22 -6.05 -2.01 -5.87
C LYS A 22 -5.05 -3.06 -5.41
N THR A 23 -4.25 -2.77 -4.38
CA THR A 23 -3.29 -3.72 -3.80
C THR A 23 -3.99 -4.93 -3.18
N ARG A 24 -5.11 -4.73 -2.49
CA ARG A 24 -5.92 -5.83 -1.94
C ARG A 24 -6.57 -6.67 -3.05
N ILE A 25 -7.15 -6.01 -4.06
CA ILE A 25 -7.75 -6.68 -5.21
C ILE A 25 -6.70 -7.52 -5.95
N SER A 26 -5.50 -6.99 -6.16
CA SER A 26 -4.38 -7.72 -6.78
C SER A 26 -4.04 -9.01 -6.04
N LYS A 27 -4.03 -8.99 -4.69
CA LYS A 27 -3.82 -10.21 -3.89
C LYS A 27 -4.93 -11.24 -4.06
N ILE A 28 -6.19 -10.80 -4.13
CA ILE A 28 -7.36 -11.69 -4.27
C ILE A 28 -7.44 -12.29 -5.68
N THR A 29 -7.20 -11.47 -6.70
CA THR A 29 -7.35 -11.84 -8.12
C THR A 29 -6.07 -12.36 -8.76
N ARG A 30 -4.93 -12.26 -8.05
CA ARG A 30 -3.57 -12.55 -8.54
C ARG A 30 -3.19 -11.80 -9.82
N LYS A 31 -3.85 -10.68 -10.12
CA LYS A 31 -3.52 -9.82 -11.26
C LYS A 31 -2.51 -8.74 -10.86
N GLU A 32 -1.68 -8.35 -11.81
CA GLU A 32 -0.72 -7.26 -11.62
C GLU A 32 -1.42 -5.90 -11.55
N ILE A 33 -0.87 -5.01 -10.72
CA ILE A 33 -1.37 -3.65 -10.55
C ILE A 33 -0.88 -2.81 -11.75
N PRO A 34 -1.77 -2.11 -12.48
CA PRO A 34 -1.37 -1.29 -13.62
C PRO A 34 -0.33 -0.23 -13.24
N MET A 35 0.74 -0.08 -14.04
CA MET A 35 1.85 0.85 -13.77
C MET A 35 1.40 2.31 -13.61
N GLN A 36 0.34 2.74 -14.30
CA GLN A 36 -0.22 4.10 -14.18
C GLN A 36 -0.73 4.40 -12.76
N SER A 37 -1.12 3.39 -12.00
CA SER A 37 -1.49 3.55 -10.59
C SER A 37 -0.29 3.64 -9.63
N LEU A 38 0.93 3.47 -10.15
CA LEU A 38 2.18 3.71 -9.44
C LEU A 38 2.75 5.12 -9.73
N GLN A 39 2.09 5.95 -10.55
CA GLN A 39 2.51 7.33 -10.76
C GLN A 39 2.09 8.20 -9.56
N PHE A 40 3.06 8.52 -8.71
CA PHE A 40 2.90 9.38 -7.53
C PHE A 40 2.89 10.86 -7.94
N ASN A 41 1.84 11.31 -8.61
CA ASN A 41 1.63 12.74 -8.78
C ASN A 41 1.19 13.30 -7.42
N CYS A 42 2.09 14.05 -6.78
CA CYS A 42 1.96 14.60 -5.44
C CYS A 42 1.05 15.84 -5.43
N ASP A 43 0.03 15.89 -6.27
CA ASP A 43 -0.83 17.04 -6.43
C ASP A 43 -1.96 17.04 -5.40
N GLU A 44 -2.25 18.24 -4.92
CA GLU A 44 -3.01 18.51 -3.71
C GLU A 44 -4.46 18.01 -3.79
N GLY A 45 -4.94 17.39 -2.71
CA GLY A 45 -6.37 17.24 -2.47
C GLY A 45 -6.88 15.81 -2.29
N THR A 46 -6.14 14.77 -2.70
CA THR A 46 -6.59 13.39 -2.48
C THR A 46 -5.98 12.80 -1.21
N LEU A 47 -6.85 12.39 -0.27
CA LEU A 47 -6.54 11.65 0.96
C LEU A 47 -5.66 10.39 0.77
N ALA A 48 -5.36 10.01 -0.47
CA ALA A 48 -4.71 8.77 -0.89
C ALA A 48 -3.19 8.72 -0.69
N TYR A 49 -2.53 9.83 -0.33
CA TYR A 49 -1.06 9.92 -0.37
C TYR A 49 -0.42 10.33 0.96
N ARG A 50 -0.85 9.69 2.06
CA ARG A 50 -0.17 9.80 3.36
C ARG A 50 0.71 8.59 3.61
N CYS A 51 1.83 8.82 4.29
CA CYS A 51 2.69 7.74 4.74
C CYS A 51 1.91 6.79 5.66
N HIS A 52 1.97 5.49 5.38
CA HIS A 52 1.28 4.44 6.13
C HIS A 52 1.84 4.26 7.56
N GLU A 53 3.11 4.58 7.79
CA GLU A 53 3.75 4.46 9.11
C GLU A 53 3.63 5.75 9.94
N CYS A 54 3.28 6.88 9.30
CA CYS A 54 3.06 8.11 10.04
C CYS A 54 1.71 8.09 10.78
N PRO A 55 1.65 8.59 12.02
CA PRO A 55 0.38 8.84 12.67
C PRO A 55 -0.45 9.84 11.84
N THR A 56 -1.74 9.55 11.67
CA THR A 56 -2.66 10.26 10.77
C THR A 56 -2.67 11.77 10.98
N ARG A 57 -2.46 12.22 12.23
CA ARG A 57 -2.40 13.64 12.63
C ARG A 57 -1.25 14.40 11.99
N ARG A 58 -0.12 13.75 11.69
CA ARG A 58 1.06 14.39 11.06
C ARG A 58 0.86 14.64 9.57
N LYS A 59 -0.11 13.96 8.93
CA LYS A 59 -0.47 14.11 7.51
C LYS A 59 0.74 14.16 6.55
N LYS A 60 1.86 13.47 6.88
CA LYS A 60 3.07 13.51 6.05
C LYS A 60 2.78 12.92 4.67
N LYS A 61 3.09 13.71 3.63
CA LYS A 61 2.92 13.32 2.23
C LYS A 61 3.83 12.13 1.90
N THR A 62 3.30 11.19 1.14
CA THR A 62 4.05 10.08 0.56
C THR A 62 5.06 10.62 -0.44
N LYS A 63 6.30 10.15 -0.36
CA LYS A 63 7.37 10.50 -1.30
C LYS A 63 7.79 9.31 -2.14
N GLN A 64 7.68 8.09 -1.62
CA GLN A 64 7.97 6.85 -2.35
C GLN A 64 7.11 5.68 -1.84
N VAL A 65 7.20 4.53 -2.54
CA VAL A 65 6.60 3.26 -2.12
C VAL A 65 7.64 2.20 -1.80
N CYS A 66 7.32 1.36 -0.81
CA CYS A 66 8.12 0.19 -0.50
C CYS A 66 8.16 -0.79 -1.69
N LYS A 67 9.35 -1.25 -2.07
CA LYS A 67 9.54 -2.17 -3.21
C LYS A 67 8.83 -3.51 -3.02
N ASP A 68 8.79 -4.02 -1.80
CA ASP A 68 8.25 -5.36 -1.49
C ASP A 68 6.73 -5.37 -1.30
N CYS A 69 6.20 -4.41 -0.52
CA CYS A 69 4.77 -4.40 -0.17
C CYS A 69 3.97 -3.25 -0.80
N LYS A 70 4.63 -2.40 -1.60
CA LYS A 70 4.05 -1.26 -2.30
C LYS A 70 3.35 -0.23 -1.38
N LYS A 71 3.61 -0.26 -0.07
CA LYS A 71 3.02 0.71 0.87
C LYS A 71 3.57 2.12 0.64
N PRO A 72 2.73 3.16 0.75
CA PRO A 72 3.15 4.55 0.63
C PRO A 72 3.92 5.02 1.87
N LEU A 73 5.11 5.60 1.68
CA LEU A 73 5.99 6.06 2.75
C LEU A 73 6.51 7.48 2.53
N CYS A 74 6.74 8.20 3.62
CA CYS A 74 7.51 9.45 3.61
C CYS A 74 9.01 9.13 3.69
N LEU A 75 9.86 10.14 3.44
CA LEU A 75 11.32 9.96 3.45
C LEU A 75 11.85 9.39 4.77
N ASP A 76 11.29 9.80 5.91
CA ASP A 76 11.74 9.30 7.23
C ASP A 76 11.51 7.80 7.44
N HIS A 77 10.51 7.22 6.78
CA HIS A 77 10.17 5.80 6.87
C HIS A 77 10.73 4.98 5.70
N LEU A 78 11.52 5.60 4.81
CA LEU A 78 11.98 5.03 3.56
C LEU A 78 13.50 4.83 3.56
N VAL A 79 14.01 4.02 4.48
CA VAL A 79 15.46 3.77 4.58
C VAL A 79 15.98 2.84 3.46
N LYS A 80 15.13 1.95 2.90
CA LYS A 80 15.31 1.16 1.66
C LYS A 80 14.11 0.21 1.41
N ILE A 81 13.50 -0.28 2.49
CA ILE A 81 12.29 -1.10 2.55
C ILE A 81 11.43 -0.61 3.74
N CYS A 82 10.11 -0.86 3.76
CA CYS A 82 9.28 -0.42 4.90
C CYS A 82 9.66 -1.17 6.18
N GLN A 83 9.43 -0.59 7.35
CA GLN A 83 9.79 -1.20 8.63
C GLN A 83 9.14 -2.59 8.79
N GLY A 84 7.88 -2.73 8.37
CA GLY A 84 7.20 -4.03 8.37
C GLY A 84 7.75 -5.07 7.38
N CYS A 85 8.40 -4.67 6.29
CA CYS A 85 9.09 -5.59 5.38
C CYS A 85 10.47 -5.96 5.93
N TYR A 86 11.16 -4.99 6.53
CA TYR A 86 12.43 -5.21 7.21
C TYR A 86 12.28 -6.27 8.30
N ALA A 87 11.28 -6.13 9.19
CA ALA A 87 11.02 -7.10 10.25
C ALA A 87 10.76 -8.52 9.73
N ARG A 88 10.02 -8.67 8.61
CA ARG A 88 9.79 -9.97 7.96
C ARG A 88 11.05 -10.61 7.38
N GLN A 89 12.00 -9.80 6.90
CA GLN A 89 13.25 -10.29 6.31
C GLN A 89 14.32 -10.58 7.37
N SER A 90 14.30 -9.88 8.50
CA SER A 90 15.27 -10.04 9.59
C SER A 90 14.88 -11.10 10.63
N GLY A 91 13.74 -11.78 10.48
CA GLY A 91 13.25 -12.75 11.45
C GLY A 91 12.90 -12.14 12.82
N GLN A 92 12.70 -10.83 12.89
CA GLN A 92 12.28 -10.16 14.12
C GLN A 92 10.76 -10.18 14.25
N PRO A 93 10.20 -10.57 15.40
CA PRO A 93 8.76 -10.63 15.60
C PRO A 93 8.15 -9.24 15.44
N THR A 94 7.11 -9.14 14.61
CA THR A 94 6.36 -7.90 14.44
C THR A 94 5.47 -7.67 15.65
N HIS A 95 5.40 -6.43 16.13
CA HIS A 95 4.65 -6.02 17.33
C HIS A 95 3.12 -6.30 17.30
N ASP A 96 2.60 -6.83 16.19
CA ASP A 96 1.20 -7.27 16.03
C ASP A 96 0.93 -8.68 16.60
N GLU A 97 1.94 -9.43 17.06
CA GLU A 97 1.80 -10.79 17.64
C GLU A 97 1.65 -10.83 19.17
N GLN A 98 1.31 -9.72 19.84
CA GLN A 98 1.14 -9.66 21.31
C GLN A 98 -0.29 -9.39 21.79
N ALA A 99 -1.31 -9.63 20.96
CA ALA A 99 -2.70 -9.40 21.35
C ALA A 99 -3.59 -10.64 21.17
N LEU A 100 -3.14 -11.79 21.68
CA LEU A 100 -3.98 -12.99 21.89
C LEU A 100 -3.39 -13.80 23.07
N PHE A 101 -3.56 -13.28 24.29
CA PHE A 101 -3.62 -14.07 25.52
C PHE A 101 -4.66 -13.45 26.44
#